data_AF-A0A432V720-F1
#
_entry.id   AF-A0A432V720-F1
#
_cell.length_a   1.000
_cell.length_b   1.000
_cell.length_c   1.000
_cell.angle_alpha   90.00
_cell.angle_beta   90.00
_cell.angle_gamma   90.00
#
_symmetry.space_group_name_H-M   'P 1'
#
loop_
_entity.id
_entity.type
_entity.pdbx_description
1 polymer ?
#
loop_
_entity_poly.entity_id
_entity_poly.type
_entity_poly.pdbx_seq_one_letter_code
_entity_poly.pdbx_strand_id
1 'polypeptide(L)'
;MAGTRKKASYVGVPAVFKLDLACMHLNEAYGEAFGCYLVGSAIERPDWRDVDVVMILDDEAFQREFPQADLRVFEHDLKWLLHTVAISDWLKAQTDLPIDFKFQPQTWANERHKGMRHALGMRAVRSED
;
A
#
# COMPACT_ATOMS: atom_id res chain seq x y z
N MET A 1 7.54 -2.29 34.76
CA MET A 1 7.63 -3.11 33.54
C MET A 1 7.86 -2.19 32.36
N ALA A 2 8.91 -2.39 31.58
CA ALA A 2 9.07 -1.65 30.33
C ALA A 2 7.90 -2.04 29.43
N GLY A 3 7.04 -1.08 29.07
CA GLY A 3 5.91 -1.34 28.18
C GLY A 3 6.42 -1.97 26.88
N THR A 4 5.83 -3.08 26.46
CA THR A 4 6.15 -3.72 25.19
C THR A 4 5.93 -2.71 24.08
N ARG A 5 7.02 -2.25 23.45
CA ARG A 5 6.96 -1.28 22.35
C ARG A 5 6.11 -1.89 21.24
N LYS A 6 5.03 -1.19 20.85
CA LYS A 6 4.18 -1.61 19.74
C LYS A 6 5.05 -1.73 18.49
N LYS A 7 4.97 -2.88 17.81
CA LYS A 7 5.69 -3.10 16.55
C LYS A 7 5.08 -2.22 15.46
N ALA A 8 5.92 -1.75 14.52
CA ALA A 8 5.44 -1.04 13.34
C ALA A 8 4.69 -1.99 12.38
N SER A 9 5.14 -3.25 12.32
CA SER A 9 4.53 -4.33 11.55
C SER A 9 4.88 -5.68 12.18
N TYR A 10 4.05 -6.68 11.92
CA TYR A 10 4.25 -8.08 12.25
C TYR A 10 4.71 -8.91 11.05
N VAL A 11 4.97 -8.29 9.89
CA VAL A 11 5.64 -8.93 8.76
C VAL A 11 7.12 -9.16 9.12
N GLY A 12 7.56 -10.41 8.98
CA GLY A 12 8.92 -10.82 9.34
C GLY A 12 10.00 -10.33 8.37
N VAL A 13 11.24 -10.35 8.85
CA VAL A 13 12.45 -10.20 8.01
C VAL A 13 12.80 -11.57 7.41
N PRO A 14 13.23 -11.68 6.13
CA PRO A 14 13.54 -10.59 5.19
C PRO A 14 12.34 -10.09 4.38
N ALA A 15 11.15 -10.67 4.52
CA ALA A 15 10.00 -10.40 3.66
C ALA A 15 9.58 -8.92 3.66
N VAL A 16 9.63 -8.25 4.82
CA VAL A 16 9.31 -6.82 4.91
C VAL A 16 10.26 -5.95 4.07
N PHE A 17 11.55 -6.31 3.96
CA PHE A 17 12.51 -5.56 3.14
C PHE A 17 12.35 -5.84 1.65
N LYS A 18 11.99 -7.08 1.28
CA LYS A 18 11.60 -7.39 -0.10
C LYS A 18 10.38 -6.58 -0.52
N LEU A 19 9.40 -6.48 0.38
CA LEU A 19 8.19 -5.68 0.16
C LEU A 19 8.55 -4.20 0.02
N ASP A 20 9.41 -3.67 0.88
CA ASP A 20 9.87 -2.29 0.83
C ASP A 20 10.55 -1.98 -0.53
N LEU A 21 11.47 -2.85 -0.97
CA LEU A 21 12.14 -2.72 -2.26
C LEU A 21 11.15 -2.79 -3.44
N ALA A 22 10.20 -3.72 -3.41
CA ALA A 22 9.21 -3.84 -4.49
C ALA A 22 8.29 -2.60 -4.56
N CYS A 23 7.89 -2.06 -3.40
CA CYS A 23 7.12 -0.83 -3.33
C CYS A 23 7.88 0.41 -3.80
N MET A 24 9.22 0.43 -3.76
CA MET A 24 10.00 1.53 -4.35
C MET A 24 9.73 1.67 -5.85
N HIS A 25 9.67 0.55 -6.58
CA HIS A 25 9.37 0.56 -8.02
C HIS A 25 7.96 1.10 -8.31
N LEU A 26 6.98 0.74 -7.47
CA LEU A 26 5.62 1.25 -7.60
C LEU A 26 5.55 2.75 -7.29
N ASN A 27 6.17 3.19 -6.19
CA ASN A 27 6.19 4.61 -5.83
C ASN A 27 6.85 5.45 -6.94
N GLU A 28 7.95 4.98 -7.53
CA GLU A 28 8.62 5.65 -8.64
C GLU A 28 7.77 5.66 -9.93
N ALA A 29 7.06 4.58 -10.22
CA ALA A 29 6.18 4.50 -11.39
C ALA A 29 4.96 5.43 -11.30
N TYR A 30 4.41 5.62 -10.10
CA TYR A 30 3.22 6.44 -9.87
C TYR A 30 3.53 7.90 -9.48
N GLY A 31 4.79 8.23 -9.15
CA GLY A 31 5.36 9.58 -9.08
C GLY A 31 4.68 10.56 -8.11
N GLU A 32 3.50 11.06 -8.49
CA GLU A 32 2.66 12.02 -7.75
C GLU A 32 1.82 11.37 -6.64
N ALA A 33 1.89 10.05 -6.50
CA ALA A 33 1.22 9.31 -5.43
C ALA A 33 1.74 9.71 -4.02
N PHE A 34 0.88 9.61 -3.00
CA PHE A 34 1.32 9.63 -1.60
C PHE A 34 2.15 8.39 -1.24
N GLY A 35 2.05 7.33 -2.05
CA GLY A 35 2.88 6.13 -2.01
C GLY A 35 2.16 4.91 -1.47
N CYS A 36 2.91 3.81 -1.39
CA CYS A 36 2.47 2.54 -0.83
C CYS A 36 2.49 2.56 0.70
N TYR A 37 1.46 1.99 1.30
CA TYR A 37 1.36 1.79 2.74
C TYR A 37 0.94 0.36 3.06
N LEU A 38 1.61 -0.24 4.02
CA LEU A 38 1.12 -1.42 4.72
C LEU A 38 0.05 -1.01 5.73
N VAL A 39 -1.10 -1.67 5.65
CA VAL A 39 -2.26 -1.46 6.53
C VAL A 39 -2.78 -2.81 7.04
N GLY A 40 -3.99 -2.81 7.61
CA GLY A 40 -4.71 -4.02 7.96
C GLY A 40 -4.10 -4.79 9.13
N SER A 41 -4.42 -6.08 9.21
CA SER A 41 -4.13 -6.88 10.41
C SER A 41 -2.63 -7.07 10.66
N ALA A 42 -1.82 -7.04 9.61
CA ALA A 42 -0.37 -7.23 9.68
C ALA A 42 0.37 -6.11 10.44
N ILE A 43 -0.24 -4.94 10.66
CA ILE A 43 0.33 -3.87 11.52
C ILE A 43 -0.26 -3.88 12.95
N GLU A 44 -1.27 -4.70 13.20
CA GLU A 44 -1.99 -4.72 14.47
C GLU A 44 -1.62 -5.92 15.35
N ARG A 45 -1.45 -7.10 14.76
CA ARG A 45 -1.29 -8.37 15.49
C ARG A 45 -0.47 -9.40 14.70
N PRO A 46 0.11 -10.43 15.34
CA PRO A 46 0.98 -11.42 14.68
C PRO A 46 0.25 -12.49 13.86
N ASP A 47 -1.04 -12.72 14.07
CA ASP A 47 -1.89 -13.73 13.43
C ASP A 47 -2.66 -13.17 12.21
N TRP A 48 -1.96 -12.41 11.38
CA TRP A 48 -2.48 -11.90 10.11
C TRP A 48 -2.52 -13.02 9.05
N ARG A 49 -3.49 -12.94 8.13
CA ARG A 49 -3.65 -13.92 7.02
C ARG A 49 -3.07 -13.40 5.71
N ASP A 50 -3.28 -12.12 5.48
CA ASP A 50 -2.98 -11.32 4.30
C ASP A 50 -2.14 -10.11 4.72
N VAL A 51 -1.42 -9.56 3.75
CA VAL A 51 -0.63 -8.34 3.87
C VAL A 51 -1.28 -7.29 2.98
N ASP A 52 -2.10 -6.43 3.60
CA ASP A 52 -2.82 -5.36 2.92
C ASP A 52 -1.88 -4.21 2.54
N VAL A 53 -1.70 -3.97 1.24
CA VAL A 53 -0.89 -2.87 0.71
C VAL A 53 -1.79 -1.91 -0.06
N VAL A 54 -1.79 -0.64 0.32
CA VAL A 54 -2.57 0.39 -0.37
C VAL A 54 -1.65 1.40 -1.03
N MET A 55 -1.85 1.67 -2.32
CA MET A 55 -1.31 2.84 -3.00
C MET A 55 -2.33 3.97 -2.88
N ILE A 56 -1.96 5.03 -2.19
CA ILE A 56 -2.84 6.20 -2.02
C ILE A 56 -2.46 7.24 -3.06
N LEU A 57 -3.43 7.60 -3.90
CA LEU A 57 -3.32 8.67 -4.89
C LEU A 57 -4.12 9.88 -4.40
N ASP A 58 -3.73 11.08 -4.81
CA ASP A 58 -4.67 12.20 -4.75
C ASP A 58 -5.92 11.90 -5.58
N ASP A 59 -7.05 12.51 -5.24
CA ASP A 59 -8.34 12.16 -5.85
C ASP A 59 -8.34 12.44 -7.37
N GLU A 60 -7.61 13.46 -7.83
CA GLU A 60 -7.51 13.81 -9.27
C GLU A 60 -6.63 12.82 -10.04
N ALA A 61 -5.50 12.39 -9.47
CA ALA A 61 -4.65 11.36 -10.00
C ALA A 61 -5.35 10.00 -10.00
N PHE A 62 -6.12 9.69 -8.95
CA PHE A 62 -6.95 8.49 -8.93
C PHE A 62 -7.97 8.52 -10.08
N GLN A 63 -8.67 9.63 -10.28
CA GLN A 63 -9.64 9.75 -11.37
C GLN A 63 -8.96 9.71 -12.75
N ARG A 64 -7.76 10.29 -12.89
CA ARG A 64 -6.97 10.23 -14.13
C ARG A 64 -6.54 8.79 -14.45
N GLU A 65 -6.15 8.02 -13.44
CA GLU A 65 -5.78 6.62 -13.60
C GLU A 65 -7.01 5.76 -13.89
N PHE A 66 -8.12 5.98 -13.19
CA PHE A 66 -9.36 5.21 -13.32
C PHE A 66 -10.52 6.12 -13.76
N PRO A 67 -10.55 6.58 -15.03
CA PRO A 67 -11.49 7.62 -15.48
C PRO A 67 -12.96 7.20 -15.46
N GLN A 68 -13.24 5.89 -15.40
CA GLN A 68 -14.59 5.33 -15.32
C GLN A 68 -15.00 4.94 -13.90
N ALA A 69 -14.10 5.07 -12.93
CA ALA A 69 -14.40 4.75 -11.54
C ALA A 69 -15.32 5.80 -10.92
N ASP A 70 -16.41 5.36 -10.29
CA ASP A 70 -17.18 6.16 -9.34
C ASP A 70 -16.53 6.02 -7.96
N LEU A 71 -16.12 7.12 -7.34
CA LEU A 71 -15.47 7.14 -6.02
C LEU A 71 -16.26 6.44 -4.89
N ARG A 72 -17.56 6.18 -5.08
CA ARG A 72 -18.39 5.44 -4.13
C ARG A 72 -18.28 3.92 -4.28
N VAL A 73 -17.95 3.45 -5.47
CA VAL A 73 -17.99 2.02 -5.87
C VAL A 73 -16.84 1.61 -6.80
N PHE A 74 -15.72 2.34 -6.77
CA PHE A 74 -14.58 2.16 -7.68
C PHE A 74 -13.96 0.76 -7.61
N GLU A 75 -14.16 0.05 -6.50
CA GLU A 75 -13.70 -1.33 -6.32
C GLU A 75 -14.35 -2.32 -7.32
N HIS A 76 -15.41 -1.90 -8.02
CA HIS A 76 -16.05 -2.64 -9.11
C HIS A 76 -15.61 -2.20 -10.52
N ASP A 77 -14.78 -1.16 -10.64
CA ASP A 77 -14.22 -0.74 -11.92
C ASP A 77 -13.28 -1.83 -12.48
N LEU A 78 -13.45 -2.16 -13.76
CA LEU A 78 -12.69 -3.25 -14.38
C LEU A 78 -11.19 -2.93 -14.45
N LYS A 79 -10.81 -1.68 -14.75
CA LYS A 79 -9.40 -1.30 -14.80
C LYS A 79 -8.81 -1.39 -13.40
N TRP A 80 -9.51 -0.91 -12.39
CA TRP A 80 -9.10 -1.03 -10.99
C TRP A 80 -8.89 -2.48 -10.57
N LEU A 81 -9.87 -3.37 -10.83
CA LEU A 81 -9.79 -4.80 -10.50
C LEU A 81 -8.59 -5.48 -11.18
N LEU A 82 -8.37 -5.21 -12.47
CA LEU A 82 -7.23 -5.75 -13.21
C LEU A 82 -5.90 -5.31 -12.59
N HIS A 83 -5.78 -4.03 -12.22
CA HIS A 83 -4.56 -3.51 -11.60
C HIS A 83 -4.34 -4.09 -10.21
N THR A 84 -5.38 -4.16 -9.38
CA THR A 84 -5.33 -4.76 -8.05
C THR A 84 -4.87 -6.21 -8.10
N VAL A 85 -5.45 -7.03 -8.98
CA VAL A 85 -5.05 -8.44 -9.11
C VAL A 85 -3.63 -8.56 -9.66
N ALA A 86 -3.30 -7.86 -10.74
CA ALA A 86 -1.99 -7.96 -11.38
C ALA A 86 -0.85 -7.52 -10.45
N ILE A 87 -1.03 -6.42 -9.71
CA ILE A 87 -0.01 -5.92 -8.78
C ILE A 87 0.07 -6.79 -7.53
N SER A 88 -1.06 -7.33 -7.02
CA SER A 88 -1.04 -8.30 -5.92
C SER A 88 -0.21 -9.54 -6.27
N ASP A 89 -0.44 -10.11 -7.46
CA ASP A 89 0.31 -11.27 -7.94
C ASP A 89 1.79 -10.95 -8.18
N TRP A 90 2.10 -9.78 -8.74
CA TRP A 90 3.48 -9.35 -8.93
C TRP A 90 4.21 -9.17 -7.61
N LEU A 91 3.61 -8.48 -6.62
CA LEU A 91 4.20 -8.28 -5.29
C LEU A 91 4.35 -9.61 -4.53
N LYS A 92 3.38 -10.52 -4.64
CA LYS A 92 3.49 -11.88 -4.12
C LYS A 92 4.70 -12.61 -4.72
N ALA A 93 4.91 -12.51 -6.03
CA ALA A 93 6.07 -13.11 -6.69
C ALA A 93 7.41 -12.48 -6.24
N GLN A 94 7.42 -11.21 -5.83
CA GLN A 94 8.64 -10.56 -5.31
C GLN A 94 8.93 -10.93 -3.85
N THR A 95 7.90 -11.25 -3.05
CA THR A 95 7.99 -11.26 -1.58
C THR A 95 7.69 -12.60 -0.92
N ASP A 96 7.03 -13.52 -1.63
CA ASP A 96 6.41 -14.74 -1.12
C ASP A 96 5.26 -14.49 -0.11
N LEU A 97 4.81 -13.24 0.04
CA LEU A 97 3.73 -12.87 0.96
C LEU A 97 2.34 -13.01 0.31
N PRO A 98 1.29 -13.32 1.09
CA PRO A 98 -0.09 -13.25 0.63
C PRO A 98 -0.56 -11.79 0.54
N ILE A 99 -0.14 -11.08 -0.51
CA ILE A 99 -0.44 -9.66 -0.71
C ILE A 99 -1.90 -9.45 -1.17
N ASP A 100 -2.57 -8.46 -0.57
CA ASP A 100 -3.82 -7.85 -1.07
C ASP A 100 -3.53 -6.37 -1.38
N PHE A 101 -3.39 -6.04 -2.66
CA PHE A 101 -3.01 -4.70 -3.12
C PHE A 101 -4.19 -3.88 -3.66
N LYS A 102 -4.32 -2.62 -3.24
CA LYS A 102 -5.42 -1.72 -3.65
C LYS A 102 -4.95 -0.31 -3.98
N PHE A 103 -5.53 0.30 -5.01
CA PHE A 103 -5.46 1.76 -5.17
C PHE A 103 -6.60 2.43 -4.41
N GLN A 104 -6.33 3.53 -3.72
CA GLN A 104 -7.36 4.29 -3.03
C GLN A 104 -7.22 5.80 -3.32
N PRO A 105 -8.34 6.51 -3.56
CA PRO A 105 -8.34 7.96 -3.55
C PRO A 105 -8.13 8.46 -2.12
N GLN A 106 -7.35 9.53 -1.96
CA GLN A 106 -6.92 10.07 -0.67
C GLN A 106 -8.09 10.36 0.26
N THR A 107 -9.14 11.04 -0.23
CA THR A 107 -10.30 11.41 0.60
C THR A 107 -10.98 10.17 1.15
N TRP A 108 -11.23 9.18 0.30
CA TRP A 108 -11.84 7.91 0.69
C TRP A 108 -10.99 7.15 1.72
N ALA A 109 -9.67 7.08 1.49
CA ALA A 109 -8.74 6.40 2.39
C ALA A 109 -8.73 7.04 3.77
N ASN A 110 -8.71 8.37 3.85
CA ASN A 110 -8.68 9.11 5.10
C ASN A 110 -10.00 9.03 5.87
N GLU A 111 -11.14 8.99 5.19
CA GLU A 111 -12.45 8.82 5.82
C GLU A 111 -12.60 7.43 6.46
N ARG A 112 -12.17 6.38 5.76
CA ARG A 112 -12.38 4.97 6.17
C ARG A 112 -11.28 4.39 7.03
N HIS A 113 -10.05 4.87 6.89
CA HIS A 113 -8.89 4.34 7.61
C HIS A 113 -8.24 5.41 8.49
N LYS A 114 -8.73 5.51 9.74
CA LYS A 114 -8.22 6.45 10.78
C LYS A 114 -7.04 5.92 11.58
N GLY A 115 -6.60 4.68 11.30
CA GLY A 115 -5.52 4.01 12.00
C GLY A 115 -4.13 4.40 11.48
N MET A 116 -3.11 3.82 12.11
CA MET A 116 -1.73 3.91 11.66
C MET A 116 -1.58 3.29 10.26
N ARG A 117 -0.70 3.84 9.43
CA ARG A 117 -0.27 3.27 8.16
C ARG A 117 1.25 3.20 8.17
N HIS A 118 1.82 2.06 7.78
CA HIS A 118 3.26 1.89 7.71
C HIS A 118 3.73 2.16 6.28
N ALA A 119 4.40 3.30 6.05
CA ALA A 119 4.87 3.69 4.72
C ALA A 119 5.88 2.67 4.19
N LEU A 120 5.75 2.31 2.91
CA LEU A 120 6.60 1.34 2.22
C LEU A 120 7.30 1.99 1.02
N GLY A 121 8.56 1.61 0.79
CA GLY A 121 9.32 1.99 -0.40
C GLY A 121 9.66 3.48 -0.48
N MET A 122 9.71 4.16 0.66
CA MET A 122 10.11 5.57 0.74
C MET A 122 11.63 5.69 0.55
N ARG A 123 12.05 6.53 -0.41
CA ARG A 123 13.48 6.82 -0.64
C ARG A 123 13.84 8.16 -0.01
N ALA A 124 14.81 8.16 0.90
CA ALA A 124 15.47 9.39 1.33
C ALA A 124 16.61 9.70 0.36
N VAL A 125 16.41 10.67 -0.52
CA VAL A 125 17.47 11.23 -1.36
C VAL A 125 18.06 12.45 -0.67
N ARG A 126 19.39 12.55 -0.64
CA ARG A 126 20.08 13.74 -0.16
C ARG A 126 19.81 14.87 -1.16
N SER A 127 19.33 16.02 -0.70
CA SER A 127 19.28 17.22 -1.54
C SER A 127 20.72 17.64 -1.85
N GLU A 128 21.00 17.89 -3.12
CA GLU A 128 22.18 18.66 -3.50
C GLU A 128 21.84 20.13 -3.23
N ASP A 129 22.30 20.61 -2.07
CA ASP A 129 22.42 22.04 -1.77
C ASP A 129 23.81 22.53 -2.21
#